data_AF-A0AAV5Q3I7-F1
#
_entry.id   AF-A0AAV5Q3I7-F1
#
_cell.length_a   1.000
_cell.length_b   1.000
_cell.length_c   1.000
_cell.angle_alpha   90.00
_cell.angle_beta   90.00
_cell.angle_gamma   90.00
#
_symmetry.space_group_name_H-M   'P 1'
#
loop_
_entity.id
_entity.type
_entity.pdbx_description
1 polymer ?
#
loop_
_entity_poly.entity_id
_entity_poly.type
_entity_poly.pdbx_seq_one_letter_code
_entity_poly.pdbx_strand_id
1 'polypeptide(L)'
;MFWKTSEQTPELTEIQKKEDDELNSLLQEITSPREKAATRVATLPSSKFPSELSCLTALDELMQCMSLGGQVRNYYRYGDLTFCDRQNDKLNFCFSQSIKSAEEKAENVREWYRKDLENRLKAGSSEDVWESR
;
A
#
# COMPACT_ATOMS: atom_id res chain seq x y z
N MET A 1 45.71 -12.82 -16.21
CA MET A 1 46.45 -11.54 -16.09
C MET A 1 46.01 -10.70 -17.29
N PHE A 2 45.19 -9.66 -17.24
CA PHE A 2 44.88 -8.68 -16.21
C PHE A 2 43.47 -8.13 -16.50
N TRP A 3 42.51 -8.32 -15.59
CA TRP A 3 41.31 -7.48 -15.59
C TRP A 3 41.69 -6.26 -14.77
N LYS A 4 41.87 -5.12 -15.44
CA LYS A 4 42.18 -3.86 -14.78
C LYS A 4 40.93 -3.46 -13.98
N THR A 5 40.99 -3.59 -12.65
CA THR A 5 40.02 -2.96 -11.76
C THR A 5 40.09 -1.46 -12.03
N SER A 6 39.03 -0.88 -12.58
CA SER A 6 38.93 0.57 -12.72
C SER A 6 38.94 1.17 -11.32
N GLU A 7 40.05 1.78 -10.93
CA GLU A 7 40.09 2.68 -9.78
C GLU A 7 39.14 3.84 -10.07
N GLN A 8 37.98 3.82 -9.42
CA GLN A 8 37.11 4.98 -9.34
C GLN A 8 37.89 6.08 -8.63
N THR A 9 38.22 7.15 -9.36
CA THR A 9 38.76 8.35 -8.76
C THR A 9 37.68 9.01 -7.90
N PRO A 10 38.02 9.58 -6.74
CA PRO A 10 37.04 10.19 -5.82
C PRO A 10 36.22 11.30 -6.50
N GLU A 11 36.78 11.94 -7.53
CA GLU A 11 36.15 13.00 -8.30
C GLU A 11 34.97 12.50 -9.17
N LEU A 12 35.04 11.29 -9.74
CA LEU A 12 33.93 10.71 -10.51
C LEU A 12 32.76 10.32 -9.62
N THR A 13 33.04 9.83 -8.41
CA THR A 13 32.00 9.49 -7.43
C THR A 13 31.29 10.72 -6.89
N GLU A 14 31.97 11.87 -6.80
CA GLU A 14 31.35 13.13 -6.40
C GLU A 14 30.41 13.67 -7.48
N ILE A 15 30.78 13.53 -8.75
CA ILE A 15 29.93 13.94 -9.87
C ILE A 15 28.67 13.06 -9.92
N GLN A 16 28.81 11.74 -9.79
CA GLN A 16 27.67 10.82 -9.74
C GLN A 16 26.74 11.14 -8.57
N LYS A 17 27.31 11.39 -7.38
CA LYS A 17 26.53 11.72 -6.20
C LYS A 17 25.76 13.03 -6.35
N LYS A 18 26.35 14.03 -7.03
CA LYS A 18 25.70 15.31 -7.31
C LYS A 18 24.56 15.17 -8.32
N GLU A 19 24.72 14.33 -9.32
CA GLU A 19 23.68 14.01 -10.30
C GLU A 19 22.52 13.23 -9.64
N ASP A 20 22.84 12.26 -8.77
CA ASP A 20 21.85 11.53 -7.97
C ASP A 20 21.07 12.43 -6.99
N ASP A 21 21.74 13.40 -6.37
CA ASP A 21 21.11 14.38 -5.47
C ASP A 21 20.18 15.33 -6.22
N GLU A 22 20.56 15.81 -7.41
CA GLU A 22 19.66 16.62 -8.26
C GLU A 22 18.46 15.80 -8.75
N LEU A 23 18.67 14.56 -9.21
CA LEU A 23 17.57 13.67 -9.62
C LEU A 23 16.60 13.39 -8.47
N ASN A 24 17.09 13.17 -7.25
CA ASN A 24 16.25 12.99 -6.07
C ASN A 24 15.44 14.24 -5.71
N SER A 25 16.01 15.43 -5.91
CA SER A 25 15.30 16.70 -5.68
C SER A 25 14.15 16.91 -6.67
N LEU A 26 14.38 16.60 -7.95
CA LEU A 26 13.36 16.68 -9.00
C LEU A 26 12.26 15.63 -8.79
N LEU A 27 12.63 14.40 -8.40
CA LEU A 27 11.66 13.36 -8.06
C LEU A 27 10.79 13.75 -6.85
N GLN A 28 11.34 14.44 -5.85
CA GLN A 28 10.54 14.97 -4.73
C GLN A 28 9.53 16.05 -5.16
N GLU A 29 9.84 16.81 -6.22
CA GLU A 29 8.97 17.84 -6.76
C GLU A 29 7.85 17.28 -7.64
N ILE A 30 8.13 16.20 -8.39
CA ILE A 30 7.20 15.56 -9.31
C ILE A 30 6.27 14.56 -8.59
N THR A 31 6.69 14.00 -7.45
CA THR A 31 5.90 12.99 -6.74
C THR A 31 4.62 13.57 -6.16
N SER A 32 3.49 12.94 -6.51
CA SER A 32 2.18 13.38 -6.05
C SER A 32 2.08 13.23 -4.51
N PRO A 33 1.23 14.02 -3.82
CA PRO A 33 0.97 13.87 -2.39
C PRO A 33 0.61 12.42 -2.00
N ARG A 34 -0.06 11.69 -2.89
CA ARG A 34 -0.45 10.28 -2.73
C ARG A 34 0.75 9.34 -2.69
N GLU A 35 1.76 9.58 -3.54
CA GLU A 35 3.00 8.80 -3.54
C GLU A 35 3.79 9.05 -2.26
N LYS A 36 3.90 10.30 -1.84
CA LYS A 36 4.54 10.66 -0.56
C LYS A 36 3.84 9.99 0.63
N ALA A 37 2.50 9.95 0.63
CA ALA A 37 1.72 9.26 1.66
C ALA A 37 1.93 7.74 1.64
N ALA A 38 1.95 7.11 0.45
CA ALA A 38 2.23 5.69 0.31
C ALA A 38 3.66 5.33 0.78
N THR A 39 4.67 6.15 0.44
CA THR A 39 6.05 5.96 0.91
C THR A 39 6.14 6.08 2.43
N ARG A 40 5.42 7.03 3.05
CA ARG A 40 5.35 7.13 4.52
C ARG A 40 4.79 5.88 5.16
N VAL A 41 3.83 5.21 4.54
CA VAL A 41 3.28 3.95 5.06
C VAL A 41 4.25 2.80 4.89
N ALA A 42 4.97 2.74 3.77
CA ALA A 42 6.00 1.74 3.53
C ALA A 42 7.15 1.79 4.56
N THR A 43 7.48 2.99 5.08
CA THR A 43 8.52 3.17 6.10
C THR A 43 8.05 2.92 7.54
N LEU A 44 6.76 2.68 7.78
CA LEU A 44 6.26 2.43 9.14
C LEU A 44 6.72 1.06 9.67
N PRO A 45 7.07 0.99 10.97
CA PRO A 45 7.42 -0.29 11.59
C PRO A 45 6.23 -1.25 11.57
N SER A 46 6.50 -2.55 11.42
CA SER A 46 5.49 -3.61 11.35
C SER A 46 4.62 -3.70 12.60
N SER A 47 5.10 -3.20 13.75
CA SER A 47 4.37 -3.15 15.02
C SER A 47 3.14 -2.24 15.02
N LYS A 48 3.07 -1.28 14.10
CA LYS A 48 1.92 -0.37 13.99
C LYS A 48 0.72 -1.04 13.31
N PHE A 49 0.94 -2.16 12.62
CA PHE A 49 -0.10 -2.91 11.94
C PHE A 49 -0.65 -4.03 12.84
N PRO A 50 -1.95 -4.34 12.76
CA PRO A 50 -2.53 -5.42 13.52
C PRO A 50 -1.93 -6.77 13.10
N SER A 51 -1.73 -7.66 14.07
CA SER A 51 -1.20 -9.02 13.85
C SER A 51 -2.28 -10.08 13.70
N GLU A 52 -3.53 -9.77 14.04
CA GLU A 52 -4.63 -10.73 14.02
C GLU A 52 -5.72 -10.34 13.01
N LEU A 53 -6.37 -11.36 12.46
CA LEU A 53 -7.45 -11.25 11.49
C LEU A 53 -8.51 -12.31 11.80
N SER A 54 -9.78 -11.89 11.87
CA SER A 54 -10.95 -12.76 12.03
C SER A 54 -11.63 -13.00 10.68
N CYS A 55 -11.76 -14.28 10.29
CA CYS A 55 -12.41 -14.62 9.01
C CYS A 55 -13.92 -14.41 9.06
N LEU A 56 -14.55 -14.57 10.24
CA LEU A 56 -15.97 -14.26 10.40
C LEU A 56 -16.25 -12.78 10.18
N THR A 57 -15.38 -11.91 10.67
CA THR A 57 -15.48 -10.47 10.43
C THR A 57 -15.26 -10.13 8.96
N ALA A 58 -14.29 -10.77 8.30
CA ALA A 58 -14.09 -10.56 6.86
C ALA A 58 -15.30 -11.02 6.01
N LEU A 59 -15.95 -12.11 6.40
CA LEU A 59 -17.16 -12.60 5.75
C LEU A 59 -18.33 -11.63 5.94
N ASP A 60 -18.53 -11.14 7.16
CA ASP A 60 -19.59 -10.17 7.46
C ASP A 60 -19.42 -8.88 6.66
N GLU A 61 -18.19 -8.36 6.55
CA GLU A 61 -17.87 -7.21 5.72
C GLU A 61 -18.22 -7.44 4.23
N LEU A 62 -17.95 -8.64 3.71
CA LEU A 62 -18.27 -9.01 2.34
C LEU A 62 -19.78 -9.10 2.12
N MET A 63 -20.50 -9.76 3.02
CA MET A 63 -21.95 -9.88 2.97
C MET A 63 -22.62 -8.52 3.09
N GLN A 64 -22.10 -7.64 3.95
CA GLN A 64 -22.59 -6.27 4.10
C GLN A 64 -22.37 -5.45 2.82
N CYS A 65 -21.24 -5.63 2.14
CA CYS A 65 -20.97 -4.97 0.86
C CYS A 65 -21.90 -5.47 -0.25
N MET A 66 -22.13 -6.78 -0.33
CA MET A 66 -23.04 -7.38 -1.32
C MET A 66 -24.52 -7.16 -0.99
N SER A 67 -24.85 -6.72 0.23
CA SER A 67 -26.22 -6.44 0.61
C SER A 67 -26.86 -5.37 -0.29
N LEU A 68 -28.14 -5.55 -0.60
CA LEU A 68 -28.90 -4.63 -1.45
C LEU A 68 -28.88 -3.19 -0.91
N GLY A 69 -28.90 -3.03 0.42
CA GLY A 69 -28.88 -1.71 1.05
C GLY A 69 -27.61 -0.91 0.74
N GLY A 70 -26.45 -1.55 0.72
CA GLY A 70 -25.18 -0.92 0.35
C GLY A 70 -25.09 -0.63 -1.16
N GLN A 71 -25.51 -1.60 -1.97
CA GLN A 71 -25.39 -1.54 -3.42
C GLN A 71 -26.31 -0.49 -4.07
N VAL A 72 -27.52 -0.28 -3.54
CA VAL A 72 -28.43 0.77 -4.05
C VAL A 72 -27.80 2.16 -3.93
N ARG A 73 -27.08 2.45 -2.85
CA ARG A 73 -26.39 3.74 -2.67
C ARG A 73 -25.24 3.91 -3.66
N ASN A 74 -24.50 2.84 -3.93
CA ASN A 74 -23.42 2.87 -4.91
C ASN A 74 -23.97 3.09 -6.33
N TYR A 75 -25.01 2.34 -6.67
CA TYR A 75 -25.70 2.47 -7.95
C TYR A 75 -26.24 3.88 -8.17
N TYR A 76 -26.86 4.49 -7.15
CA TYR A 76 -27.35 5.87 -7.25
C TYR A 76 -26.22 6.89 -7.51
N ARG A 77 -25.03 6.69 -6.93
CA ARG A 77 -23.92 7.66 -7.03
C ARG A 77 -23.08 7.49 -8.28
N TYR A 78 -22.78 6.25 -8.65
CA TYR A 78 -21.80 5.92 -9.69
C TYR A 78 -22.44 5.22 -10.90
N GLY A 79 -23.70 4.81 -10.82
CA GLY A 79 -24.42 4.13 -11.90
C GLY A 79 -24.11 2.64 -12.05
N ASP A 80 -23.34 2.05 -11.13
CA ASP A 80 -22.93 0.65 -11.20
C ASP A 80 -23.02 -0.06 -9.84
N LEU A 81 -23.11 -1.38 -9.86
CA LEU A 81 -23.00 -2.23 -8.68
C LEU A 81 -21.51 -2.50 -8.40
N THR A 82 -21.10 -2.47 -7.14
CA THR A 82 -19.71 -2.82 -6.79
C THR A 82 -19.55 -4.34 -6.71
N PHE A 83 -18.42 -4.85 -7.20
CA PHE A 83 -18.06 -6.26 -7.06
C PHE A 83 -17.42 -6.60 -5.70
N CYS A 84 -17.28 -5.63 -4.81
CA CYS A 84 -16.74 -5.82 -3.45
C CYS A 84 -15.35 -6.49 -3.42
N ASP A 85 -14.51 -6.24 -4.44
CA ASP A 85 -13.22 -6.93 -4.64
C ASP A 85 -12.33 -6.84 -3.40
N ARG A 86 -12.27 -5.68 -2.76
CA ARG A 86 -11.50 -5.45 -1.52
C ARG A 86 -11.91 -6.40 -0.38
N GLN A 87 -13.22 -6.54 -0.14
CA GLN A 87 -13.74 -7.41 0.92
C GLN A 87 -13.56 -8.88 0.56
N ASN A 88 -13.70 -9.20 -0.73
CA ASN A 88 -13.49 -10.54 -1.26
C ASN A 88 -12.02 -10.96 -1.09
N ASP A 89 -11.08 -10.10 -1.48
CA ASP A 89 -9.64 -10.32 -1.29
C ASP A 89 -9.26 -10.50 0.19
N LYS A 90 -9.87 -9.74 1.09
CA LYS A 90 -9.68 -9.91 2.54
C LYS A 90 -10.16 -11.28 3.02
N LEU A 91 -11.31 -11.74 2.54
CA LEU A 91 -11.86 -13.06 2.88
C LEU A 91 -10.98 -14.19 2.33
N ASN A 92 -10.60 -14.11 1.06
CA ASN A 92 -9.71 -15.07 0.39
C ASN A 92 -8.35 -15.13 1.09
N PHE A 93 -7.80 -13.97 1.45
CA PHE A 93 -6.59 -13.89 2.25
C PHE A 93 -6.77 -14.61 3.59
N CYS A 94 -7.86 -14.37 4.31
CA CYS A 94 -8.10 -15.03 5.59
C CYS A 94 -8.14 -16.55 5.48
N PHE A 95 -8.82 -17.09 4.47
CA PHE A 95 -8.84 -18.53 4.22
C PHE A 95 -7.46 -19.07 3.82
N SER A 96 -6.69 -18.34 3.02
CA SER A 96 -5.32 -18.77 2.68
C SER A 96 -4.38 -18.84 3.89
N GLN A 97 -4.61 -18.01 4.92
CA GLN A 97 -3.78 -18.00 6.14
C GLN A 97 -4.21 -19.05 7.17
N SER A 98 -5.36 -19.71 7.02
CA SER A 98 -5.83 -20.68 8.03
C SER A 98 -4.98 -21.95 8.10
N ILE A 99 -4.21 -22.25 7.05
CA ILE A 99 -3.36 -23.45 6.93
C ILE A 99 -1.96 -23.21 7.51
N LYS A 100 -1.56 -21.95 7.69
CA LYS A 100 -0.20 -21.56 8.10
C LYS A 100 0.01 -21.58 9.62
N SER A 101 1.27 -21.54 10.04
CA SER A 101 1.63 -21.43 11.46
C SER A 101 1.19 -20.08 12.05
N ALA A 102 1.03 -20.01 13.38
CA ALA A 102 0.56 -18.79 14.05
C ALA A 102 1.55 -17.62 13.89
N GLU A 103 2.85 -17.90 13.89
CA GLU A 103 3.91 -16.89 13.71
C GLU A 103 3.90 -16.34 12.28
N GLU A 104 3.86 -17.22 11.27
CA GLU A 104 3.75 -16.82 9.87
C GLU A 104 2.44 -16.06 9.59
N LYS A 105 1.33 -16.48 10.21
CA LYS A 105 0.05 -15.78 10.07
C LYS A 105 0.17 -14.34 10.57
N ALA A 106 0.79 -14.11 11.72
CA ALA A 106 0.93 -12.77 12.29
C ALA A 106 1.77 -11.83 11.40
N GLU A 107 2.86 -12.34 10.81
CA GLU A 107 3.67 -11.58 9.87
C GLU A 107 2.92 -11.29 8.56
N ASN A 108 2.32 -12.31 7.95
CA ASN A 108 1.55 -12.16 6.72
C ASN A 108 0.37 -11.17 6.88
N VAL A 109 -0.33 -11.20 8.02
CA VAL A 109 -1.42 -10.27 8.31
C VAL A 109 -0.92 -8.84 8.37
N ARG A 110 0.20 -8.58 9.06
CA ARG A 110 0.81 -7.24 9.11
C ARG A 110 1.18 -6.73 7.73
N GLU A 111 1.77 -7.57 6.90
CA GLU A 111 2.11 -7.22 5.52
C GLU A 111 0.88 -6.93 4.66
N TRP A 112 -0.17 -7.74 4.80
CA TRP A 112 -1.42 -7.53 4.08
C TRP A 112 -2.04 -6.18 4.42
N TYR A 113 -2.12 -5.82 5.71
CA TYR A 113 -2.65 -4.51 6.13
C TYR A 113 -1.77 -3.35 5.68
N ARG A 114 -0.45 -3.53 5.64
CA ARG A 114 0.46 -2.52 5.07
C ARG A 114 0.15 -2.29 3.59
N LYS A 115 0.10 -3.37 2.80
CA LYS A 115 -0.21 -3.30 1.35
C LYS A 115 -1.60 -2.74 1.08
N ASP A 116 -2.60 -3.14 1.86
CA ASP A 116 -3.96 -2.60 1.75
C ASP A 116 -3.98 -1.08 2.00
N LEU A 117 -3.29 -0.61 3.04
CA LEU A 117 -3.21 0.82 3.34
C LEU A 117 -2.47 1.59 2.24
N GLU A 118 -1.36 1.05 1.72
CA GLU A 118 -0.63 1.65 0.59
C GLU A 118 -1.53 1.78 -0.65
N ASN A 119 -2.29 0.74 -0.99
CA ASN A 119 -3.22 0.77 -2.13
C ASN A 119 -4.32 1.81 -1.94
N ARG A 120 -4.85 1.96 -0.72
CA ARG A 120 -5.86 3.00 -0.40
C ARG A 120 -5.31 4.41 -0.56
N LEU A 121 -4.09 4.65 -0.08
CA LEU A 121 -3.46 5.96 -0.21
C LEU A 121 -3.13 6.30 -1.66
N LYS A 122 -2.73 5.30 -2.47
CA LYS A 122 -2.52 5.48 -3.92
C LYS A 122 -3.81 5.82 -4.66
N ALA A 123 -4.93 5.19 -4.30
CA ALA A 123 -6.25 5.52 -4.87
C ALA A 123 -6.63 6.99 -4.60
N GLY A 124 -6.23 7.50 -3.43
CA GLY A 124 -6.40 8.88 -3.02
C GLY A 124 -7.72 9.14 -2.29
N SER A 125 -7.70 10.14 -1.42
CA SER A 125 -8.89 10.67 -0.75
C SER A 125 -9.29 12.01 -1.36
N SER A 126 -10.55 12.41 -1.20
CA SER A 126 -10.95 13.80 -1.48
C SER A 126 -10.12 14.78 -0.65
N GLU A 127 -9.73 14.39 0.56
CA GLU A 127 -8.89 15.20 1.46
C GLU A 127 -7.52 15.56 0.89
N ASP A 128 -7.01 14.80 -0.10
CA ASP A 128 -5.72 15.10 -0.72
C ASP A 128 -5.76 16.37 -1.60
N VAL A 129 -6.95 16.84 -1.98
CA VAL A 129 -7.15 18.01 -2.86
C VAL A 129 -7.47 19.28 -2.07
N TRP A 130 -7.94 19.16 -0.82
CA TRP A 130 -8.42 20.30 -0.04
C TRP A 130 -7.44 20.65 1.09
N GLU A 131 -7.06 21.93 1.19
CA GLU A 131 -6.30 22.45 2.33
C GLU A 131 -7.25 22.82 3.49
N SER A 132 -6.86 22.51 4.72
CA SER A 132 -7.56 22.98 5.91
C SER A 132 -7.49 24.50 5.98
N ARG A 133 -8.63 25.18 6.03
CA ARG A 133 -8.74 26.63 6.19
C ARG A 133 -8.52 27.10 7.62
#